data_AF-A0AAU9G1Q9-F1
#
_entry.id   AF-A0AAU9G1Q9-F1
#
_cell.length_a   1.000
_cell.length_b   1.000
_cell.length_c   1.000
_cell.angle_alpha   90.00
_cell.angle_beta   90.00
_cell.angle_gamma   90.00
#
_symmetry.space_group_name_H-M   'P 1'
#
loop_
_entity.id
_entity.type
_entity.pdbx_description
1 polymer ?
#
loop_
_entity_poly.entity_id
_entity_poly.type
_entity_poly.pdbx_seq_one_letter_code
_entity_poly.pdbx_strand_id
1 'polypeptide(L)'
;MSEAPKVVSAESTAKAKANAKDVAAIDQKETERRVKVIMAMGYPEGLVRSRLSEAGNNVERAVNLLLDEHTDEHGLRRKRRCIKELRNGLLGDPYALHKNIEQMMQDRRCAQTLTEMVNGRSLEIMQGLLDLSSSDDDEDHQEASSPSSGSSSSVMEGSPPNS
;
A
#
# COMPACT_ATOMS: atom_id res chain seq x y z
N MET A 1 -24.64 16.91 -74.02
CA MET A 1 -24.27 15.79 -73.16
C MET A 1 -23.77 16.41 -71.86
N SER A 2 -24.68 16.71 -70.92
CA SER A 2 -24.84 15.99 -69.63
C SER A 2 -23.85 16.57 -68.60
N GLU A 3 -24.15 16.97 -67.36
CA GLU A 3 -25.26 16.74 -66.44
C GLU A 3 -24.99 17.65 -65.20
N ALA A 4 -26.01 18.24 -64.58
CA ALA A 4 -26.04 18.50 -63.13
C ALA A 4 -27.01 17.45 -62.54
N PRO A 5 -27.01 17.04 -61.25
CA PRO A 5 -26.66 17.80 -60.02
C PRO A 5 -25.93 16.91 -58.95
N LYS A 6 -25.68 17.30 -57.69
CA LYS A 6 -26.62 17.09 -56.56
C LYS A 6 -26.04 17.63 -55.23
N VAL A 7 -26.80 18.57 -54.66
CA VAL A 7 -26.87 19.04 -53.27
C VAL A 7 -27.12 17.90 -52.28
N VAL A 8 -26.39 17.87 -51.15
CA VAL A 8 -26.77 17.49 -49.76
C VAL A 8 -25.47 17.39 -48.93
N SER A 9 -25.27 17.85 -47.71
CA SER A 9 -26.07 18.51 -46.68
C SER A 9 -25.08 19.12 -45.69
N ALA A 10 -25.17 20.42 -45.40
CA ALA A 10 -24.37 21.10 -44.38
C ALA A 10 -25.10 21.17 -43.02
N GLU A 11 -26.01 20.23 -42.75
CA GLU A 11 -26.97 20.31 -41.63
C GLU A 11 -26.86 19.12 -40.66
N SER A 12 -25.64 18.75 -40.27
CA SER A 12 -25.43 17.68 -39.28
C SER A 12 -24.40 18.01 -38.19
N THR A 13 -23.68 19.13 -38.28
CA THR A 13 -22.61 19.46 -37.32
C THR A 13 -23.03 20.37 -36.15
N ALA A 14 -24.19 21.02 -36.21
CA ALA A 14 -24.67 21.88 -35.11
C ALA A 14 -25.36 21.11 -33.97
N LYS A 15 -25.99 19.96 -34.26
CA LYS A 15 -26.77 19.20 -33.28
C LYS A 15 -25.92 18.32 -32.34
N ALA A 16 -24.71 17.95 -32.77
CA ALA A 16 -23.77 17.18 -31.95
C ALA A 16 -23.13 18.01 -30.83
N LYS A 17 -23.00 19.33 -31.00
CA LYS A 17 -22.32 20.22 -30.04
C LYS A 17 -23.21 20.62 -28.85
N ALA A 18 -24.53 20.57 -29.00
CA ALA A 18 -25.49 20.80 -27.92
C ALA A 18 -25.60 19.59 -26.99
N ASN A 19 -25.65 18.37 -27.53
CA ASN A 19 -25.72 17.14 -26.73
C ASN A 19 -24.48 16.92 -25.84
N ALA A 20 -23.28 17.32 -26.29
CA ALA A 20 -22.07 17.18 -25.46
C ALA A 20 -22.10 18.08 -24.21
N LYS A 21 -22.78 19.23 -24.27
CA LYS A 21 -22.84 20.20 -23.16
C LYS A 21 -23.85 19.79 -22.09
N ASP A 22 -24.97 19.18 -22.50
CA ASP A 22 -25.97 18.65 -21.58
C ASP A 22 -25.51 17.36 -20.90
N VAL A 23 -24.80 16.47 -21.62
CA VAL A 23 -24.21 15.26 -21.04
C VAL A 23 -23.13 15.61 -20.01
N ALA A 24 -22.27 16.58 -20.30
CA ALA A 24 -21.25 17.03 -19.35
C ALA A 24 -21.87 17.67 -18.09
N ALA A 25 -23.00 18.39 -18.21
CA ALA A 25 -23.70 18.97 -17.06
C ALA A 25 -24.41 17.90 -16.19
N ILE A 26 -24.88 16.81 -16.80
CA ILE A 26 -25.44 15.66 -16.09
C ILE A 26 -24.33 14.92 -15.35
N ASP A 27 -23.19 14.66 -16.02
CA ASP A 27 -22.01 14.03 -15.42
C ASP A 27 -21.46 14.86 -14.26
N GLN A 28 -21.45 16.19 -14.35
CA GLN A 28 -21.02 17.08 -13.27
C GLN A 28 -21.91 16.93 -12.02
N LYS A 29 -23.24 16.97 -12.19
CA LYS A 29 -24.19 16.81 -11.09
C LYS A 29 -24.11 15.42 -10.46
N GLU A 30 -23.88 14.40 -11.27
CA GLU A 30 -23.73 13.04 -10.78
C GLU A 30 -22.41 12.87 -10.01
N THR A 31 -21.33 13.45 -10.52
CA THR A 31 -20.03 13.53 -9.84
C THR A 31 -20.16 14.21 -8.47
N GLU A 32 -20.88 15.34 -8.38
CA GLU A 32 -21.13 16.03 -7.11
C GLU A 32 -21.93 15.18 -6.11
N ARG A 33 -22.92 14.39 -6.58
CA ARG A 33 -23.63 13.44 -5.69
C ARG A 33 -22.68 12.38 -5.16
N ARG A 34 -21.80 11.84 -6.02
CA ARG A 34 -20.81 10.83 -5.63
C ARG A 34 -19.79 11.38 -4.64
N VAL A 35 -19.34 12.62 -4.83
CA VAL A 35 -18.48 13.33 -3.86
C VAL A 35 -19.18 13.46 -2.50
N LYS A 36 -20.46 13.85 -2.47
CA LYS A 36 -21.23 13.95 -1.21
C LYS A 36 -21.35 12.62 -0.47
N VAL A 37 -21.52 11.50 -1.17
CA VAL A 37 -21.59 10.17 -0.55
C VAL A 37 -20.29 9.83 0.18
N ILE A 38 -19.14 10.07 -0.44
CA ILE A 38 -17.84 9.77 0.17
C ILE A 38 -17.50 10.79 1.28
N MET A 39 -17.89 12.06 1.12
CA MET A 39 -17.77 13.06 2.19
C MET A 39 -18.62 12.69 3.43
N ALA A 40 -19.79 12.08 3.24
CA ALA A 40 -20.62 11.61 4.34
C ALA A 40 -19.97 10.47 5.15
N MET A 41 -18.98 9.79 4.58
CA MET A 41 -18.15 8.80 5.28
C MET A 41 -17.03 9.44 6.12
N GLY A 42 -16.85 10.77 6.06
CA GLY A 42 -15.88 11.52 6.84
C GLY A 42 -14.60 11.92 6.08
N TYR A 43 -14.51 11.64 4.78
CA TYR A 43 -13.33 12.00 3.98
C TYR A 43 -13.35 13.47 3.52
N PRO A 44 -12.18 14.13 3.45
CA PRO A 44 -12.09 15.52 3.02
C PRO A 44 -12.34 15.66 1.51
N GLU A 45 -13.11 16.69 1.13
CA GLU A 45 -13.58 16.90 -0.24
C GLU A 45 -12.48 16.93 -1.30
N GLY A 46 -11.34 17.56 -1.00
CA GLY A 46 -10.21 17.65 -1.93
C GLY A 46 -9.64 16.29 -2.30
N LEU A 47 -9.52 15.40 -1.32
CA LEU A 47 -9.04 14.03 -1.50
C LEU A 47 -10.08 13.19 -2.27
N VAL A 48 -11.35 13.32 -1.90
CA VAL A 48 -12.47 12.63 -2.56
C VAL A 48 -12.51 12.96 -4.05
N ARG A 49 -12.43 14.23 -4.44
CA ARG A 49 -12.46 14.64 -5.86
C ARG A 49 -11.29 14.05 -6.66
N SER A 50 -10.09 14.03 -6.09
CA SER A 50 -8.92 13.43 -6.73
C SER A 50 -9.11 11.92 -6.94
N ARG A 51 -9.52 11.21 -5.88
CA ARG A 51 -9.71 9.75 -5.91
C ARG A 51 -10.89 9.34 -6.80
N LEU A 52 -11.95 10.14 -6.84
CA LEU A 52 -13.08 9.91 -7.73
C LEU A 52 -12.68 10.12 -9.20
N SER A 53 -11.84 11.12 -9.50
CA SER A 53 -11.29 11.33 -10.84
C SER A 53 -10.41 10.16 -11.28
N GLU A 54 -9.54 9.66 -10.40
CA GLU A 54 -8.67 8.51 -10.65
C GLU A 54 -9.45 7.19 -10.79
N ALA A 55 -10.54 7.07 -10.02
CA ALA A 55 -11.46 5.95 -10.07
C ALA A 55 -12.36 5.92 -11.32
N GLY A 56 -12.32 6.95 -12.18
CA GLY A 56 -13.22 7.05 -13.33
C GLY A 56 -14.66 7.32 -12.92
N ASN A 57 -14.84 8.20 -11.94
CA ASN A 57 -16.11 8.52 -11.28
C ASN A 57 -16.75 7.34 -10.53
N ASN A 58 -16.08 6.20 -10.33
CA ASN A 58 -16.63 5.07 -9.57
C ASN A 58 -16.45 5.28 -8.04
N VAL A 59 -17.55 5.25 -7.28
CA VAL A 59 -17.54 5.46 -5.81
C VAL A 59 -16.81 4.34 -5.07
N GLU A 60 -17.11 3.09 -5.37
CA GLU A 60 -16.51 1.93 -4.69
C GLU A 60 -15.00 1.91 -4.91
N ARG A 61 -14.57 2.13 -6.15
CA ARG A 61 -13.14 2.20 -6.50
C ARG A 61 -12.45 3.40 -5.82
N ALA A 62 -13.10 4.55 -5.73
CA ALA A 62 -12.55 5.71 -5.04
C ALA A 62 -12.41 5.46 -3.53
N VAL A 63 -13.39 4.80 -2.91
CA VAL A 63 -13.31 4.39 -1.50
C VAL A 63 -12.20 3.38 -1.27
N ASN A 64 -12.04 2.38 -2.15
CA ASN A 64 -10.92 1.44 -2.06
C ASN A 64 -9.57 2.16 -2.17
N LEU A 65 -9.43 3.13 -3.09
CA LEU A 65 -8.20 3.93 -3.18
C LEU A 65 -7.95 4.78 -1.92
N LEU A 66 -9.01 5.28 -1.27
CA LEU A 66 -8.89 6.03 0.00
C LEU A 66 -8.49 5.11 1.16
N LEU A 67 -8.97 3.88 1.17
CA LEU A 67 -8.62 2.86 2.16
C LEU A 67 -7.20 2.33 1.92
N ASP A 68 -6.81 2.12 0.67
CA ASP A 68 -5.50 1.60 0.29
C ASP A 68 -4.38 2.59 0.69
N GLU A 69 -4.60 3.89 0.53
CA GLU A 69 -3.67 4.93 1.00
C GLU A 69 -3.53 4.95 2.54
N HIS A 70 -4.61 4.67 3.27
CA HIS A 70 -4.51 4.44 4.72
C HIS A 70 -3.78 3.13 5.07
N THR A 71 -3.75 2.15 4.17
CA THR A 71 -2.95 0.93 4.33
C THR A 71 -1.50 1.06 3.87
N ASP A 72 -1.04 2.25 3.47
CA ASP A 72 0.37 2.49 3.17
C ASP A 72 1.28 2.19 4.36
N GLU A 73 0.76 2.17 5.60
CA GLU A 73 1.49 1.64 6.77
C GLU A 73 1.91 0.16 6.58
N HIS A 74 1.06 -0.67 5.98
CA HIS A 74 1.41 -2.06 5.68
C HIS A 74 2.46 -2.17 4.57
N GLY A 75 2.42 -1.26 3.59
CA GLY A 75 3.46 -1.10 2.57
C GLY A 75 4.79 -0.68 3.18
N LEU A 76 4.78 0.29 4.09
CA LEU A 76 5.94 0.78 4.83
C LEU A 76 6.56 -0.30 5.72
N ARG A 77 5.75 -1.07 6.48
CA ARG A 77 6.24 -2.20 7.28
C ARG A 77 6.91 -3.26 6.40
N ARG A 78 6.30 -3.60 5.26
CA ARG A 78 6.88 -4.55 4.31
C ARG A 78 8.18 -4.03 3.70
N LYS A 79 8.19 -2.76 3.29
CA LYS A 79 9.39 -2.06 2.80
C LYS A 79 10.52 -2.13 3.82
N ARG A 80 10.22 -1.85 5.10
CA ARG A 80 11.19 -1.96 6.21
C ARG A 80 11.74 -3.38 6.36
N ARG A 81 10.88 -4.40 6.29
CA ARG A 81 11.31 -5.81 6.32
C ARG A 81 12.21 -6.17 5.14
N CYS A 82 11.80 -5.84 3.91
CA CYS A 82 12.61 -6.13 2.73
C CYS A 82 13.97 -5.37 2.79
N ILE A 83 14.01 -4.13 3.28
CA ILE A 83 15.28 -3.39 3.49
C ILE A 83 16.15 -4.06 4.57
N LYS A 84 15.56 -4.52 5.68
CA LYS A 84 16.27 -5.23 6.76
C LYS A 84 16.89 -6.53 6.26
N GLU A 85 16.16 -7.34 5.50
CA GLU A 85 16.68 -8.58 4.92
C GLU A 85 17.80 -8.32 3.92
N LEU A 86 17.62 -7.32 3.05
CA LEU A 86 18.66 -6.91 2.10
C LEU A 86 19.92 -6.42 2.82
N ARG A 87 19.76 -5.61 3.88
CA ARG A 87 20.86 -5.15 4.73
C ARG A 87 21.60 -6.31 5.39
N ASN A 88 20.88 -7.27 5.96
CA ASN A 88 21.47 -8.44 6.61
C ASN A 88 22.27 -9.29 5.62
N GLY A 89 21.81 -9.42 4.37
CA GLY A 89 22.58 -10.08 3.31
C GLY A 89 23.81 -9.29 2.86
N LEU A 90 23.72 -7.95 2.78
CA LEU A 90 24.81 -7.09 2.33
C LEU A 90 25.92 -6.89 3.38
N LEU A 91 25.54 -6.74 4.66
CA LEU A 91 26.47 -6.51 5.77
C LEU A 91 26.86 -7.79 6.51
N GLY A 92 26.12 -8.88 6.31
CA GLY A 92 26.42 -10.19 6.88
C GLY A 92 27.33 -11.00 5.97
N ASP A 93 26.78 -12.05 5.37
CA ASP A 93 27.52 -12.90 4.43
C ASP A 93 27.22 -12.54 2.97
N PRO A 94 28.16 -11.89 2.25
CA PRO A 94 27.94 -11.48 0.86
C PRO A 94 27.77 -12.68 -0.09
N TYR A 95 28.25 -13.88 0.27
CA TYR A 95 28.07 -15.08 -0.54
C TYR A 95 26.65 -15.66 -0.42
N ALA A 96 25.94 -15.38 0.68
CA ALA A 96 24.55 -15.77 0.89
C ALA A 96 23.53 -14.76 0.32
N LEU A 97 23.96 -13.53 0.01
CA LEU A 97 23.10 -12.47 -0.49
C LEU A 97 22.28 -12.88 -1.72
N HIS A 98 22.89 -13.57 -2.69
CA HIS A 98 22.20 -13.93 -3.91
C HIS A 98 21.02 -14.87 -3.65
N LYS A 99 21.21 -15.84 -2.74
CA LYS A 99 20.13 -16.74 -2.30
C LYS A 99 19.03 -16.00 -1.55
N ASN A 100 19.40 -15.03 -0.70
CA ASN A 100 18.42 -14.20 -0.01
C ASN A 100 17.60 -13.36 -1.01
N ILE A 101 18.23 -12.75 -2.00
CA ILE A 101 17.53 -12.00 -3.05
C ILE A 101 16.61 -12.94 -3.84
N GLU A 102 17.08 -14.13 -4.24
CA GLU A 102 16.24 -15.12 -4.91
C GLU A 102 15.00 -15.49 -4.07
N GLN A 103 15.17 -15.69 -2.76
CA GLN A 103 14.08 -16.00 -1.85
C GLN A 103 13.11 -14.83 -1.68
N MET A 104 13.60 -13.60 -1.58
CA MET A 104 12.78 -12.40 -1.56
C MET A 104 12.00 -12.20 -2.87
N MET A 105 12.59 -12.59 -4.00
CA MET A 105 11.95 -12.54 -5.31
C MET A 105 10.86 -13.61 -5.52
N GLN A 106 10.86 -14.68 -4.72
CA GLN A 106 9.79 -15.68 -4.72
C GLN A 106 8.50 -15.15 -4.07
N ASP A 107 8.60 -14.24 -3.10
CA ASP A 107 7.44 -13.52 -2.58
C ASP A 107 7.04 -12.40 -3.55
N ARG A 108 5.92 -12.60 -4.26
CA ARG A 108 5.37 -11.63 -5.21
C ARG A 108 5.24 -10.22 -4.61
N ARG A 109 4.93 -10.10 -3.31
CA ARG A 109 4.74 -8.82 -2.65
C ARG A 109 6.08 -8.15 -2.33
N CYS A 110 7.06 -8.90 -1.83
CA CYS A 110 8.40 -8.34 -1.59
C CYS A 110 9.11 -8.03 -2.91
N ALA A 111 8.97 -8.86 -3.95
CA ALA A 111 9.49 -8.61 -5.30
C ALA A 111 8.97 -7.31 -5.91
N GLN A 112 7.66 -7.04 -5.79
CA GLN A 112 7.06 -5.78 -6.23
C GLN A 112 7.65 -4.59 -5.47
N THR A 113 7.71 -4.67 -4.13
CA THR A 113 8.29 -3.60 -3.31
C THR A 113 9.77 -3.38 -3.63
N LEU A 114 10.56 -4.45 -3.81
CA LEU A 114 11.97 -4.38 -4.23
C LEU A 114 12.13 -3.68 -5.58
N THR A 115 11.28 -4.04 -6.55
CA THR A 115 11.30 -3.46 -7.89
C THR A 115 10.97 -1.97 -7.85
N GLU A 116 9.95 -1.56 -7.11
CA GLU A 116 9.58 -0.15 -6.93
C GLU A 116 10.69 0.64 -6.22
N MET A 117 11.29 0.03 -5.20
CA MET A 117 12.40 0.62 -4.47
C MET A 117 13.58 0.90 -5.41
N VAL A 118 14.00 -0.09 -6.20
CA VAL A 118 15.17 0.03 -7.09
C VAL A 118 14.90 0.96 -8.28
N ASN A 119 13.69 0.95 -8.85
CA ASN A 119 13.37 1.69 -10.08
C ASN A 119 13.02 3.17 -9.90
N GLY A 120 12.84 3.67 -8.68
CA GLY A 120 12.49 5.08 -8.48
C GLY A 120 12.74 5.65 -7.08
N ARG A 121 13.21 4.85 -6.13
CA ARG A 121 13.36 5.24 -4.72
C ARG A 121 14.71 4.79 -4.13
N SER A 122 15.75 4.68 -4.97
CA SER A 122 17.08 4.21 -4.56
C SER A 122 17.67 5.00 -3.40
N LEU A 123 17.41 6.31 -3.33
CA LEU A 123 17.86 7.18 -2.25
C LEU A 123 17.21 6.82 -0.91
N GLU A 124 15.91 6.52 -0.91
CA GLU A 124 15.17 6.07 0.27
C GLU A 124 15.66 4.70 0.77
N ILE A 125 16.08 3.81 -0.15
CA ILE A 125 16.70 2.54 0.22
C ILE A 125 18.03 2.79 0.91
N MET A 126 18.93 3.56 0.28
CA MET A 126 20.25 3.83 0.84
C MET A 126 20.13 4.48 2.23
N GLN A 127 19.15 5.37 2.41
CA GLN A 127 18.87 5.95 3.71
C GLN A 127 18.33 4.92 4.71
N GLY A 128 17.42 4.04 4.30
CA GLY A 128 16.92 2.95 5.14
C GLY A 128 17.97 1.87 5.48
N LEU A 129 18.97 1.66 4.63
CA LEU A 129 20.11 0.77 4.93
C LEU A 129 21.03 1.37 6.00
N LEU A 130 21.18 2.69 5.99
CA LEU A 130 22.00 3.44 6.94
C LEU A 130 21.27 3.74 8.26
N ASP A 131 19.94 3.62 8.29
CA ASP A 131 19.15 3.89 9.49
C ASP A 131 19.33 2.75 10.51
N LEU A 132 20.21 3.00 11.48
CA LEU A 132 20.51 2.09 12.59
C LEU A 132 19.48 2.20 13.73
N SER A 133 18.52 3.12 13.64
CA SER A 133 17.56 3.40 14.72
C SER A 133 16.44 2.36 14.83
N SER A 134 16.42 1.32 13.99
CA SER A 134 15.53 0.16 14.13
C SER A 134 16.14 -0.89 15.07
N SER A 135 16.57 -0.44 16.25
CA SER A 135 16.88 -1.31 17.39
C SER A 135 15.55 -1.87 17.91
N ASP A 136 15.52 -3.19 18.10
CA ASP A 136 14.51 -4.02 18.78
C ASP A 136 13.54 -3.26 19.71
N ASP A 137 12.27 -3.20 19.29
CA ASP A 137 11.10 -2.99 20.16
C ASP A 137 9.87 -3.62 19.48
N ASP A 138 9.98 -4.89 19.07
CA ASP A 138 8.84 -5.76 18.76
C ASP A 138 8.86 -6.93 19.76
N GLU A 139 8.88 -6.63 21.07
CA GLU A 139 8.51 -7.62 22.09
C GLU A 139 6.98 -7.74 22.12
N ASP A 140 6.45 -8.56 21.22
CA ASP A 140 5.12 -9.15 21.37
C ASP A 140 5.15 -10.08 22.60
N HIS A 141 4.99 -9.51 23.80
CA HIS A 141 4.62 -10.25 25.00
C HIS A 141 3.18 -10.77 24.84
N GLN A 142 3.02 -11.85 24.07
CA GLN A 142 1.82 -12.66 24.16
C GLN A 142 1.82 -13.36 25.51
N GLU A 143 0.84 -12.99 26.32
CA GLU A 143 0.48 -13.66 27.57
C GLU A 143 0.34 -15.17 27.37
N ALA A 144 1.35 -15.91 27.80
CA ALA A 144 1.18 -17.30 28.17
C ALA A 144 0.96 -17.36 29.69
N SER A 145 -0.22 -16.92 30.14
CA SER A 145 -0.71 -17.21 31.48
C SER A 145 -0.96 -18.72 31.58
N SER A 146 0.06 -19.45 32.05
CA SER A 146 -0.09 -20.82 32.54
C SER A 146 -0.30 -20.77 34.05
N PRO A 147 -1.44 -21.24 34.58
CA PRO A 147 -1.64 -21.44 36.00
C PRO A 147 -1.18 -22.84 36.39
N SER A 148 -0.14 -22.96 37.22
CA SER A 148 0.02 -24.15 38.07
C SER A 148 0.96 -23.84 39.23
N SER A 149 0.41 -23.65 40.42
CA SER A 149 0.34 -24.70 41.46
C SER A 149 1.65 -24.81 42.21
N GLY A 150 1.62 -24.29 43.44
CA GLY A 150 2.77 -24.24 44.33
C GLY A 150 3.29 -25.61 44.76
N SER A 151 4.51 -25.58 45.30
CA SER A 151 4.90 -26.40 46.45
C SER A 151 6.13 -25.79 47.09
N SER A 152 5.96 -25.49 48.37
CA SER A 152 6.96 -25.05 49.35
C SER A 152 8.01 -26.14 49.62
N SER A 153 9.25 -25.74 49.94
CA SER A 153 10.13 -26.30 51.00
C SER A 153 11.56 -25.76 50.81
N SER A 154 12.00 -24.79 51.62
CA SER A 154 12.75 -24.94 52.90
C SER A 154 14.16 -25.51 52.70
N VAL A 155 15.18 -24.66 52.52
CA VAL A 155 16.18 -24.21 53.52
C VAL A 155 17.17 -25.26 54.06
N MET A 156 18.45 -25.03 53.71
CA MET A 156 19.68 -25.11 54.53
C MET A 156 20.25 -26.46 55.00
N GLU A 157 21.54 -26.63 54.65
CA GLU A 157 22.66 -27.05 55.54
C GLU A 157 22.97 -28.54 55.75
N GLY A 158 24.26 -28.89 55.57
CA GLY A 158 24.84 -30.10 56.14
C GLY A 158 25.93 -30.78 55.30
N SER A 159 27.18 -30.35 55.49
CA SER A 159 28.45 -30.94 55.02
C SER A 159 28.67 -32.45 55.34
N PRO A 160 29.69 -33.11 54.72
CA PRO A 160 29.91 -34.57 54.67
C PRO A 160 30.70 -35.09 55.90
N PRO A 161 30.97 -36.41 56.07
CA PRO A 161 32.22 -37.02 55.53
C PRO A 161 32.22 -38.56 55.32
N ASN A 162 33.32 -39.04 54.71
CA ASN A 162 34.04 -40.34 54.85
C ASN A 162 33.25 -41.68 54.77
N SER A 163 33.69 -42.70 54.04
CA SER A 163 35.04 -43.27 53.83
C SER A 163 35.14 -44.00 52.49
#